data_AF-A0A821EYJ2-F1
#
_entry.id   AF-A0A821EYJ2-F1
#
_cell.length_a   1.000
_cell.length_b   1.000
_cell.length_c   1.000
_cell.angle_alpha   90.00
_cell.angle_beta   90.00
_cell.angle_gamma   90.00
#
_symmetry.space_group_name_H-M   'P 1'
#
loop_
_entity.id
_entity.type
_entity.pdbx_description
1 polymer ?
#
loop_
_entity_poly.entity_id
_entity_poly.type
_entity_poly.pdbx_seq_one_letter_code
_entity_poly.pdbx_strand_id
1 'polypeptide(L)'
;NRETKTVVGHELVTRKWQDIKVGDIVRLENNEFITADIVLISTSERHGLCYIETAELDGETNLKKREALQETCGLEDHIDQLSSLDVEIECEAPNNNLGRFEGNLTSKGKKFPLSNGNILLRGARLKNTQWIFGVVCYAGPDTKLMKNSGKVKFKRTKLDRLLNRIILSIFLFLLIMCTIMTICSGFWESFIGYHFRIYIPWETYISTNQQIGALEISLLNFLSYVIILHTVVPISLYVSLEIIRLIQSKWIDWDNKMYYEPNNVQAQARTTTLNEELGQIQYVFSDKTGTLTQ
;
A
#
# COMPACT_ATOMS: atom_id res chain seq x y z
N ASN A 1 -4.82 16.13 1.56
CA ASN A 1 -4.31 17.34 0.88
C ASN A 1 -3.81 18.30 1.94
N ARG A 2 -2.53 18.16 2.34
CA ARG A 2 -1.88 19.13 3.22
C ARG A 2 -1.24 20.22 2.36
N GLU A 3 -1.22 21.43 2.88
CA GLU A 3 -0.63 22.61 2.24
C GLU A 3 0.59 23.06 3.04
N THR A 4 1.50 23.78 2.39
CA THR A 4 2.67 24.41 3.00
C THR A 4 2.98 25.70 2.28
N LYS A 5 3.65 26.64 2.95
CA LYS A 5 4.11 27.88 2.32
C LYS A 5 5.46 27.63 1.66
N THR A 6 5.62 28.11 0.43
CA THR A 6 6.87 28.07 -0.35
C THR A 6 7.26 29.48 -0.76
N VAL A 7 8.55 29.80 -0.78
CA VAL A 7 9.07 31.06 -1.31
C VAL A 7 9.17 30.95 -2.82
N VAL A 8 8.47 31.83 -3.54
CA VAL A 8 8.48 31.88 -5.02
C VAL A 8 8.73 33.32 -5.43
N GLY A 9 9.95 33.62 -5.87
CA GLY A 9 10.38 35.00 -6.01
C GLY A 9 10.32 35.72 -4.66
N HIS A 10 9.74 36.91 -4.63
CA HIS A 10 9.68 37.76 -3.44
C HIS A 10 8.43 37.54 -2.56
N GLU A 11 7.66 36.46 -2.79
CA GLU A 11 6.41 36.21 -2.07
C GLU A 11 6.31 34.79 -1.50
N LEU A 12 5.54 34.67 -0.41
CA LEU A 12 5.16 33.39 0.19
C LEU A 12 3.86 32.90 -0.43
N VAL A 13 3.94 31.80 -1.18
CA VAL A 13 2.79 31.19 -1.84
C VAL A 13 2.46 29.87 -1.18
N THR A 14 1.18 29.67 -0.84
CA THR A 14 0.70 28.38 -0.33
C THR A 14 0.60 27.37 -1.47
N ARG A 15 1.27 26.22 -1.33
CA ARG A 15 1.26 25.10 -2.28
C ARG A 15 0.87 23.81 -1.59
N LYS A 16 0.31 22.87 -2.37
CA LYS A 16 0.02 21.52 -1.87
C LYS A 16 1.32 20.72 -1.79
N TRP A 17 1.39 19.79 -0.84
CA TRP A 17 2.58 18.94 -0.65
C TRP A 17 3.03 18.18 -1.91
N GLN A 18 2.09 17.84 -2.79
CA GLN A 18 2.36 17.14 -4.05
C GLN A 18 3.11 17.99 -5.09
N ASP A 19 3.06 19.32 -4.96
CA ASP A 19 3.64 20.26 -5.93
C ASP A 19 5.05 20.72 -5.51
N ILE A 20 5.51 20.31 -4.32
CA ILE A 20 6.85 20.63 -3.79
C ILE A 20 7.91 19.86 -4.56
N LYS A 21 8.97 20.57 -4.98
CA LYS A 21 10.10 19.99 -5.70
C LYS A 21 11.40 20.15 -4.91
N VAL A 22 12.41 19.36 -5.28
CA VAL A 22 13.77 19.50 -4.76
C VAL A 22 14.30 20.87 -5.13
N GLY A 23 14.93 21.55 -4.16
CA GLY A 23 15.42 22.93 -4.30
C GLY A 23 14.42 24.01 -3.90
N ASP A 24 13.13 23.69 -3.72
CA ASP A 24 12.16 24.67 -3.22
C ASP A 24 12.50 25.07 -1.77
N ILE A 25 12.33 26.35 -1.45
CA ILE A 25 12.43 26.86 -0.09
C ILE A 25 11.03 26.81 0.53
N VAL A 26 10.89 26.02 1.59
CA VAL A 26 9.64 25.89 2.35
C VAL A 26 9.71 26.68 3.65
N ARG A 27 8.59 27.32 4.00
CA ARG A 27 8.36 27.91 5.32
C ARG A 27 7.40 27.02 6.08
N LEU A 28 7.80 26.61 7.28
CA LEU A 28 6.98 25.82 8.19
C LEU A 28 6.75 26.60 9.47
N GLU A 29 5.54 26.50 10.01
CA GLU A 29 5.15 27.14 11.27
C GLU A 29 5.16 26.16 12.45
N ASN A 30 5.10 26.70 13.67
CA ASN A 30 5.06 25.90 14.90
C ASN A 30 3.93 24.87 14.86
N ASN A 31 4.20 23.66 15.35
CA ASN A 31 3.29 22.52 15.36
C ASN A 31 2.89 21.96 13.98
N GLU A 32 3.49 22.42 12.89
CA GLU A 32 3.29 21.82 11.57
C GLU A 32 4.19 20.59 11.33
N PHE A 33 3.74 19.73 10.42
CA PHE A 33 4.52 18.59 9.96
C PHE A 33 5.48 19.00 8.86
N ILE A 34 6.70 18.48 8.95
CA ILE A 34 7.72 18.66 7.91
C ILE A 34 7.28 17.90 6.64
N THR A 35 7.24 18.62 5.52
CA THR A 35 6.64 18.17 4.25
C THR A 35 7.50 17.15 3.49
N ALA A 36 8.82 17.36 3.51
CA ALA A 36 9.85 16.63 2.79
C ALA A 36 11.14 16.66 3.62
N ASP A 37 12.20 15.96 3.20
CA ASP A 37 13.46 16.06 3.94
C ASP A 37 14.15 17.37 3.55
N ILE A 38 14.26 18.28 4.51
CA ILE A 38 14.72 19.65 4.28
C ILE A 38 15.97 19.96 5.09
N VAL A 39 16.90 20.71 4.51
CA VAL A 39 18.04 21.29 5.24
C VAL A 39 17.62 22.63 5.82
N LEU A 40 17.87 22.82 7.11
CA LEU A 40 17.51 24.03 7.83
C LEU A 40 18.42 25.20 7.42
N ILE A 41 17.81 26.30 6.99
CA ILE A 41 18.51 27.52 6.55
C ILE A 41 18.41 28.61 7.60
N SER A 42 17.19 28.87 8.08
CA SER A 42 16.87 29.96 9.02
C SER A 42 15.74 29.55 9.94
N THR A 43 15.68 30.15 11.13
CA THR A 43 14.71 29.85 12.20
C THR A 43 14.40 31.13 12.96
N SER A 44 13.24 31.15 13.62
CA SER A 44 12.84 32.24 14.50
C SER A 44 13.65 32.35 15.79
N GLU A 45 14.29 31.25 16.21
CA GLU A 45 15.02 31.21 17.48
C GLU A 45 16.45 31.75 17.33
N ARG A 46 16.98 32.30 18.43
CA ARG A 46 18.36 32.78 18.48
C ARG A 46 19.35 31.62 18.29
N HIS A 47 20.47 31.91 17.63
CA HIS A 47 21.53 30.94 17.32
C HIS A 47 21.16 29.84 16.34
N GLY A 48 20.10 30.00 15.54
CA GLY A 48 19.85 29.04 14.45
C GLY A 48 19.25 27.71 14.93
N LEU A 49 18.76 27.64 16.17
CA LEU A 49 18.22 26.40 16.74
C LEU A 49 16.75 26.17 16.36
N CYS A 50 16.37 24.91 16.20
CA CYS A 50 14.97 24.51 16.22
C CYS A 50 14.79 23.17 16.92
N TYR A 51 13.56 22.89 17.34
CA TYR A 51 13.23 21.64 18.01
C TYR A 51 12.22 20.86 17.19
N ILE A 52 12.50 19.57 16.99
CA ILE A 52 11.58 18.66 16.32
C ILE A 52 11.21 17.50 17.21
N GLU A 53 9.97 17.06 17.09
CA GLU A 53 9.44 15.84 17.68
C GLU A 53 9.46 14.75 16.61
N THR A 54 10.09 13.61 16.91
CA THR A 54 10.22 12.47 15.98
C THR A 54 9.37 11.27 16.36
N ALA A 55 8.35 11.45 17.20
CA ALA A 55 7.47 10.37 17.67
C ALA A 55 6.87 9.53 16.53
N GLU A 56 6.54 10.13 15.38
CA GLU A 56 6.03 9.40 14.20
C GLU A 56 7.09 8.62 13.41
N LEU A 57 8.38 8.91 13.63
CA LEU A 57 9.50 8.30 12.91
C LEU A 57 10.16 7.16 13.69
N ASP A 58 10.45 7.39 14.96
CA ASP A 58 11.22 6.47 15.82
C ASP A 58 10.56 6.21 17.18
N GLY A 59 9.37 6.77 17.44
CA GLY A 59 8.68 6.61 18.71
C GLY A 59 9.35 7.35 19.88
N GLU A 60 10.32 8.23 19.64
CA GLU A 60 10.91 9.05 20.69
C GLU A 60 10.08 10.32 20.92
N THR A 61 9.65 10.56 22.16
CA THR A 61 8.89 11.75 22.56
C THR A 61 9.77 12.95 22.91
N ASN A 62 11.07 12.73 23.04
CA ASN A 62 12.02 13.80 23.35
C ASN A 62 12.19 14.73 22.16
N LEU A 63 12.21 16.03 22.44
CA LEU A 63 12.51 17.04 21.44
C LEU A 63 13.98 16.94 21.03
N LYS A 64 14.22 16.75 19.73
CA LYS A 64 15.57 16.75 19.15
C LYS A 64 15.90 18.16 18.69
N LYS A 65 17.03 18.66 19.17
CA LYS A 65 17.60 19.94 18.71
C LYS A 65 18.22 19.77 17.32
N ARG A 66 17.98 20.75 16.46
CA ARG A 66 18.56 20.88 15.12
C ARG A 66 19.07 22.30 14.96
N GLU A 67 20.10 22.48 14.14
CA GLU A 67 20.82 23.76 14.04
C GLU A 67 21.02 24.14 12.56
N ALA A 68 20.73 25.40 12.25
CA ALA A 68 20.99 26.02 10.97
C ALA A 68 22.49 26.32 10.86
N LEU A 69 23.02 26.41 9.64
CA LEU A 69 24.39 26.90 9.46
C LEU A 69 24.48 28.37 9.90
N GLN A 70 25.60 28.75 10.52
CA GLN A 70 25.80 30.10 11.03
C GLN A 70 25.78 31.13 9.89
N GLU A 71 26.21 30.73 8.70
CA GLU A 71 26.23 31.57 7.50
C GLU A 71 24.83 31.91 6.98
N THR A 72 23.87 31.01 7.15
CA THR A 72 22.49 31.20 6.68
C THR A 72 21.54 31.70 7.77
N CYS A 73 21.91 31.53 9.04
CA CYS A 73 21.08 31.95 10.17
C CYS A 73 20.73 33.44 10.16
N GLY A 74 21.59 34.30 9.60
CA GLY A 74 21.37 35.75 9.53
C GLY A 74 20.31 36.21 8.51
N LEU A 75 19.75 35.31 7.70
CA LEU A 75 18.70 35.63 6.71
C LEU A 75 17.34 35.90 7.36
N GLU A 76 17.11 35.37 8.57
CA GLU A 76 15.88 35.51 9.36
C GLU A 76 14.58 35.33 8.51
N ASP A 77 13.60 36.24 8.62
CA ASP A 77 12.33 36.24 7.86
C ASP A 77 12.40 37.14 6.60
N HIS A 78 13.62 37.49 6.14
CA HIS A 78 13.80 38.34 4.96
C HIS A 78 13.64 37.55 3.66
N ILE A 79 12.40 37.47 3.17
CA ILE A 79 12.03 36.74 1.94
C ILE A 79 12.87 37.19 0.74
N ASP A 80 13.16 38.48 0.62
CA ASP A 80 13.97 39.02 -0.48
C ASP A 80 15.38 38.43 -0.49
N GLN A 81 15.99 38.29 0.68
CA GLN A 81 17.33 37.73 0.80
C GLN A 81 17.31 36.22 0.56
N LEU A 82 16.28 35.52 1.06
CA LEU A 82 16.06 34.09 0.82
C LEU A 82 15.82 33.77 -0.66
N SER A 83 15.11 34.63 -1.39
CA SER A 83 14.91 34.45 -2.84
C SER A 83 16.18 34.69 -3.65
N SER A 84 17.09 35.54 -3.16
CA SER A 84 18.39 35.81 -3.78
C SER A 84 19.49 34.87 -3.33
N LEU A 85 19.16 33.86 -2.50
CA LEU A 85 20.12 32.96 -1.90
C LEU A 85 20.71 32.01 -2.95
N ASP A 86 21.97 32.25 -3.31
CA ASP A 86 22.73 31.37 -4.21
C ASP A 86 23.55 30.36 -3.40
N VAL A 87 23.03 29.14 -3.31
CA VAL A 87 23.58 28.05 -2.50
C VAL A 87 23.45 26.73 -3.25
N GLU A 88 24.52 25.95 -3.26
CA GLU A 88 24.55 24.59 -3.81
C GLU A 88 24.65 23.57 -2.67
N ILE A 89 23.71 22.61 -2.62
CA ILE A 89 23.70 21.54 -1.61
C ILE A 89 24.03 20.22 -2.30
N GLU A 90 25.19 19.66 -1.97
CA GLU A 90 25.62 18.33 -2.39
C GLU A 90 25.37 17.36 -1.23
N CYS A 91 24.59 16.31 -1.42
CA CYS A 91 24.28 15.33 -0.36
C CYS A 91 24.38 13.89 -0.86
N GLU A 92 24.49 12.97 0.09
CA GLU A 92 24.50 11.53 -0.21
C GLU A 92 23.25 11.07 -0.99
N ALA A 93 23.33 9.91 -1.64
CA ALA A 93 22.16 9.32 -2.26
C ALA A 93 21.08 8.95 -1.21
N PRO A 94 19.79 9.05 -1.55
CA PRO A 94 18.70 8.71 -0.65
C PRO A 94 18.84 7.30 -0.02
N ASN A 95 18.96 7.25 1.31
CA ASN A 95 19.09 6.02 2.08
C ASN A 95 18.00 5.88 3.15
N ASN A 96 17.92 4.71 3.79
CA ASN A 96 16.94 4.39 4.82
C ASN A 96 17.47 4.63 6.25
N ASN A 97 18.67 5.18 6.42
CA ASN A 97 19.23 5.41 7.74
C ASN A 97 18.81 6.79 8.28
N LEU A 98 17.90 6.81 9.25
CA LEU A 98 17.40 8.04 9.89
C LEU A 98 18.46 8.76 10.75
N GLY A 99 19.48 8.03 11.22
CA GLY A 99 20.51 8.55 12.14
C GLY A 99 21.72 9.18 11.45
N ARG A 100 21.88 8.97 10.15
CA ARG A 100 23.03 9.45 9.36
C ARG A 100 22.55 10.40 8.28
N PHE A 101 23.24 11.51 8.08
CA PHE A 101 23.10 12.36 6.91
C PHE A 101 24.43 13.07 6.70
N GLU A 102 24.93 13.01 5.48
CA GLU A 102 26.20 13.61 5.07
C GLU A 102 25.97 14.43 3.79
N GLY A 103 26.38 15.69 3.84
CA GLY A 103 26.34 16.59 2.69
C GLY A 103 27.26 17.77 2.91
N ASN A 104 27.34 18.64 1.90
CA ASN A 104 28.06 19.90 1.94
C ASN A 104 27.20 20.99 1.33
N LEU A 105 27.11 22.12 2.02
CA LEU A 105 26.49 23.34 1.53
C LEU A 105 27.59 24.28 1.03
N THR A 106 27.55 24.64 -0.24
CA THR A 106 28.47 25.61 -0.84
C THR A 106 27.76 26.96 -0.96
N SER A 107 28.26 27.98 -0.25
CA SER A 107 27.75 29.35 -0.36
C SER A 107 28.91 30.30 -0.61
N LYS A 108 28.77 31.18 -1.62
CA LYS A 108 29.80 32.17 -2.01
C LYS A 108 31.21 31.57 -2.16
N GLY A 109 31.29 30.35 -2.71
CA GLY A 109 32.54 29.61 -2.93
C GLY A 109 33.16 28.94 -1.69
N LYS A 110 32.53 29.00 -0.52
CA LYS A 110 32.95 28.27 0.70
C LYS A 110 32.07 27.06 0.93
N LYS A 111 32.69 25.91 1.26
CA LYS A 111 31.99 24.66 1.58
C LYS A 111 31.83 24.49 3.08
N PHE A 112 30.62 24.16 3.51
CA PHE A 112 30.24 23.89 4.89
C PHE A 112 29.68 22.48 5.01
N PRO A 113 30.19 21.65 5.94
CA PRO A 113 29.68 20.30 6.10
C PRO A 113 28.29 20.31 6.72
N LEU A 114 27.38 19.55 6.13
CA LEU A 114 26.05 19.25 6.67
C LEU A 114 26.08 17.88 7.33
N SER A 115 25.57 17.85 8.56
CA SER A 115 25.42 16.64 9.37
C SER A 115 23.93 16.33 9.60
N ASN A 116 23.65 15.21 10.26
CA ASN A 116 22.28 14.91 10.69
C ASN A 116 21.69 16.09 11.50
N GLY A 117 22.47 16.82 12.30
CA GLY A 117 21.98 17.97 13.07
C GLY A 117 21.32 19.09 12.24
N ASN A 118 21.57 19.15 10.93
CA ASN A 118 21.12 20.22 10.04
C ASN A 118 19.89 19.82 9.19
N ILE A 119 19.54 18.53 9.13
CA ILE A 119 18.41 18.04 8.34
C ILE A 119 17.17 17.80 9.22
N LEU A 120 16.01 18.14 8.67
CA LEU A 120 14.70 17.87 9.23
C LEU A 120 14.00 16.84 8.34
N LEU A 121 13.56 15.74 8.95
CA LEU A 121 13.00 14.61 8.22
C LEU A 121 11.48 14.76 8.05
N ARG A 122 10.96 14.30 6.91
CA ARG A 122 9.53 14.21 6.66
C ARG A 122 8.83 13.39 7.75
N GLY A 123 7.71 13.89 8.25
CA GLY A 123 6.93 13.25 9.33
C GLY A 123 7.33 13.68 10.74
N ALA A 124 8.49 14.32 10.92
CA ALA A 124 8.77 15.03 12.16
C ALA A 124 7.87 16.27 12.29
N ARG A 125 7.59 16.67 13.53
CA ARG A 125 6.76 17.83 13.84
C ARG A 125 7.60 18.95 14.44
N LEU A 126 7.45 20.17 13.93
CA LEU A 126 8.13 21.32 14.50
C LEU A 126 7.50 21.69 15.85
N LYS A 127 8.34 21.92 16.85
CA LYS A 127 7.91 22.28 18.21
C LYS A 127 8.80 23.40 18.73
N ASN A 128 8.26 24.22 19.64
CA ASN A 128 9.02 25.25 20.36
C ASN A 128 9.85 26.17 19.44
N THR A 129 9.35 26.44 18.24
CA THR A 129 9.97 27.33 17.24
C THR A 129 8.84 27.92 16.41
N GLN A 130 8.76 29.24 16.28
CA GLN A 130 7.62 29.92 15.64
C GLN A 130 7.56 29.63 14.14
N TRP A 131 8.69 29.74 13.46
CA TRP A 131 8.82 29.45 12.04
C TRP A 131 10.24 29.00 11.70
N ILE A 132 10.36 28.27 10.60
CA ILE A 132 11.65 27.92 9.98
C ILE A 132 11.58 28.07 8.47
N PHE A 133 12.74 28.30 7.86
CA PHE A 133 12.96 28.16 6.43
C PHE A 133 13.92 27.01 6.17
N GLY A 134 13.57 26.15 5.22
CA GLY A 134 14.43 25.06 4.80
C GLY A 134 14.37 24.81 3.30
N VAL A 135 15.47 24.30 2.76
CA VAL A 135 15.57 23.89 1.34
C VAL A 135 15.28 22.40 1.24
N VAL A 136 14.41 22.02 0.30
CA VAL A 136 14.05 20.61 0.08
C VAL A 136 15.19 19.86 -0.59
N CYS A 137 15.73 18.84 0.08
CA CYS A 137 16.79 17.97 -0.46
C CYS A 137 16.22 16.67 -1.04
N TYR A 138 15.31 16.01 -0.33
CA TYR A 138 14.64 14.82 -0.84
C TYR A 138 13.13 15.01 -0.81
N ALA A 139 12.47 14.73 -1.93
CA ALA A 139 11.03 14.86 -2.09
C ALA A 139 10.38 13.49 -2.38
N GLY A 140 9.14 13.31 -1.92
CA GLY A 140 8.33 12.14 -2.27
C GLY A 140 8.98 10.79 -1.90
N PRO A 141 9.12 9.83 -2.84
CA PRO A 141 9.68 8.50 -2.60
C PRO A 141 11.16 8.48 -2.17
N ASP A 142 11.86 9.59 -2.31
CA ASP A 142 13.27 9.70 -1.95
C ASP A 142 13.50 10.15 -0.50
N THR A 143 12.46 10.60 0.19
CA THR A 143 12.55 10.89 1.63
C THR A 143 12.92 9.65 2.44
N LYS A 144 13.71 9.81 3.50
CA LYS A 144 14.19 8.72 4.34
C LYS A 144 13.05 7.94 5.01
N LEU A 145 11.96 8.62 5.37
CA LEU A 145 10.72 7.99 5.84
C LEU A 145 10.13 7.04 4.78
N MET A 146 10.07 7.47 3.52
CA MET A 146 9.53 6.66 2.43
C MET A 146 10.47 5.52 2.03
N LYS A 147 11.79 5.69 2.17
CA LYS A 147 12.75 4.58 2.00
C LYS A 147 12.60 3.50 3.08
N ASN A 148 12.21 3.89 4.29
CA ASN A 148 11.84 2.94 5.35
C ASN A 148 10.42 2.38 5.21
N SER A 149 9.57 3.06 4.45
CA SER A 149 8.21 2.57 4.16
C SER A 149 8.29 1.40 3.18
N GLY A 150 7.90 0.21 3.66
CA GLY A 150 7.83 -0.97 2.81
C GLY A 150 6.86 -0.78 1.64
N LYS A 151 7.15 -1.41 0.49
CA LYS A 151 6.22 -1.41 -0.65
C LYS A 151 4.90 -2.05 -0.21
N VAL A 152 3.79 -1.39 -0.51
CA VAL A 152 2.45 -1.93 -0.27
C VAL A 152 2.30 -3.20 -1.12
N LYS A 153 2.20 -4.35 -0.45
CA LYS A 153 1.91 -5.63 -1.08
C LYS A 153 0.44 -5.96 -0.84
N PHE A 154 -0.27 -6.35 -1.89
CA PHE A 154 -1.61 -6.90 -1.76
C PHE A 154 -1.56 -8.14 -0.87
N LYS A 155 -2.23 -8.08 0.28
CA LYS A 155 -2.32 -9.20 1.22
C LYS A 155 -3.36 -10.19 0.68
N ARG A 156 -2.97 -11.46 0.52
CA ARG A 156 -3.89 -12.57 0.21
C ARG A 156 -4.16 -13.37 1.48
N THR A 157 -5.42 -13.71 1.76
CA THR A 157 -5.76 -14.44 2.99
C THR A 157 -5.41 -15.92 2.88
N LYS A 158 -5.37 -16.62 4.02
CA LYS A 158 -5.27 -18.08 4.04
C LYS A 158 -6.54 -18.71 3.46
N LEU A 159 -7.69 -18.10 3.69
CA LEU A 159 -8.97 -18.57 3.17
C LEU A 159 -8.99 -18.50 1.64
N ASP A 160 -8.47 -17.44 1.02
CA ASP A 160 -8.35 -17.35 -0.45
C ASP A 160 -7.56 -18.55 -1.03
N ARG A 161 -6.47 -18.94 -0.36
CA ARG A 161 -5.66 -20.09 -0.76
C ARG A 161 -6.42 -21.41 -0.57
N LEU A 162 -7.20 -21.53 0.49
CA LEU A 162 -8.04 -22.70 0.77
C LEU A 162 -9.17 -22.83 -0.24
N LEU A 163 -9.87 -21.74 -0.57
CA LEU A 163 -10.92 -21.72 -1.60
C LEU A 163 -10.36 -22.17 -2.94
N ASN A 164 -9.22 -21.62 -3.36
CA ASN A 164 -8.59 -22.02 -4.62
C ASN A 164 -8.24 -23.52 -4.65
N ARG A 165 -7.77 -24.07 -3.51
CA ARG A 165 -7.52 -25.51 -3.37
C ARG A 165 -8.79 -26.34 -3.46
N ILE A 166 -9.87 -25.92 -2.82
CA ILE A 166 -11.17 -26.60 -2.88
C ILE A 166 -11.72 -26.56 -4.31
N ILE A 167 -11.68 -25.42 -4.99
CA ILE A 167 -12.14 -25.27 -6.38
C ILE A 167 -11.35 -26.21 -7.31
N LEU A 168 -10.03 -26.26 -7.17
CA LEU A 168 -9.19 -27.18 -7.93
C LEU A 168 -9.56 -28.64 -7.65
N SER A 169 -9.83 -28.99 -6.38
CA SER A 169 -10.25 -30.34 -5.99
C SER A 169 -11.62 -30.72 -6.57
N ILE A 170 -12.57 -29.78 -6.60
CA ILE A 170 -13.90 -29.99 -7.19
C ILE A 170 -13.79 -30.17 -8.71
N PHE A 171 -12.95 -29.37 -9.37
CA PHE A 171 -12.71 -29.50 -10.80
C PHE A 171 -12.09 -30.86 -11.16
N LEU A 172 -11.10 -31.31 -10.39
CA LEU A 172 -10.50 -32.63 -10.56
C LEU A 172 -11.53 -33.76 -10.34
N PHE A 173 -12.35 -33.64 -9.29
CA PHE A 173 -13.44 -34.59 -9.02
C PHE A 173 -14.46 -34.64 -10.16
N LEU A 174 -14.84 -33.49 -10.72
CA LEU A 174 -15.73 -33.39 -11.87
C LEU A 174 -15.15 -34.10 -13.09
N LEU A 175 -13.86 -33.91 -13.39
CA LEU A 175 -13.21 -34.61 -14.50
C LEU A 175 -13.22 -36.12 -14.30
N ILE A 176 -12.94 -36.61 -13.09
CA ILE A 176 -12.97 -38.04 -12.77
C ILE A 176 -14.40 -38.62 -12.92
N MET A 177 -15.41 -37.90 -12.46
CA MET A 177 -16.81 -38.34 -12.63
C MET A 177 -17.21 -38.38 -14.11
N CYS A 178 -16.84 -37.35 -14.88
CA CYS A 178 -17.12 -37.32 -16.32
C CYS A 178 -16.43 -38.47 -17.05
N THR A 179 -15.17 -38.78 -16.73
CA THR A 179 -14.46 -39.90 -17.37
C THR A 179 -15.08 -41.25 -17.03
N ILE A 180 -15.50 -41.47 -15.77
CA ILE A 180 -16.20 -42.70 -15.38
C ILE A 180 -17.52 -42.84 -16.15
N MET A 181 -18.33 -41.77 -16.21
CA MET A 181 -19.60 -41.79 -16.95
C MET A 181 -19.39 -42.03 -18.44
N THR A 182 -18.37 -41.43 -19.03
CA THR A 182 -17.97 -41.65 -20.43
C THR A 182 -17.59 -43.10 -20.70
N ILE A 183 -16.79 -43.72 -19.82
CA ILE A 183 -16.42 -45.13 -19.93
C ILE A 183 -17.66 -46.02 -19.82
N CYS A 184 -18.54 -45.77 -18.85
CA CYS A 184 -19.79 -46.51 -18.70
C CYS A 184 -20.70 -46.36 -19.93
N SER A 185 -20.79 -45.16 -20.50
CA SER A 185 -21.53 -44.90 -21.74
C SER A 185 -20.93 -45.63 -22.94
N GLY A 186 -19.60 -45.66 -23.07
CA GLY A 186 -18.93 -46.40 -24.14
C GLY A 186 -19.16 -47.91 -24.05
N PHE A 187 -19.10 -48.48 -22.85
CA PHE A 187 -19.44 -49.89 -22.64
C PHE A 187 -20.92 -50.18 -22.95
N TRP A 188 -21.83 -49.35 -22.46
CA TRP A 188 -23.26 -49.50 -22.73
C TRP A 188 -23.57 -49.44 -24.23
N GLU A 189 -22.96 -48.49 -24.95
CA GLU A 189 -23.18 -48.32 -26.38
C GLU A 189 -22.63 -49.50 -27.19
N SER A 190 -21.49 -50.05 -26.78
CA SER A 190 -20.87 -51.20 -27.42
C SER A 190 -21.67 -52.50 -27.22
N PHE A 191 -22.19 -52.76 -26.01
CA PHE A 191 -22.88 -54.00 -25.68
C PHE A 191 -24.38 -53.98 -26.00
N ILE A 192 -25.07 -52.87 -25.72
CA ILE A 192 -26.53 -52.79 -25.76
C ILE A 192 -26.98 -51.78 -26.82
N GLY A 193 -26.34 -50.62 -26.90
CA GLY A 193 -26.69 -49.55 -27.86
C GLY A 193 -26.68 -50.02 -29.32
N TYR A 194 -25.71 -50.85 -29.69
CA TYR A 194 -25.65 -51.46 -31.02
C TYR A 194 -26.92 -52.24 -31.41
N HIS A 195 -27.51 -52.99 -30.48
CA HIS A 195 -28.73 -53.77 -30.73
C HIS A 195 -29.99 -52.90 -30.78
N PHE A 196 -29.97 -51.74 -30.11
CA PHE A 196 -31.11 -50.80 -30.06
C PHE A 196 -31.15 -49.79 -31.22
N ARG A 197 -30.24 -49.88 -32.20
CA ARG A 197 -30.23 -49.02 -33.40
C ARG A 197 -31.53 -49.02 -34.20
N ILE A 198 -32.38 -50.05 -34.07
CA ILE A 198 -33.69 -50.13 -34.72
C ILE A 198 -34.66 -49.06 -34.15
N TYR A 199 -34.53 -48.74 -32.87
CA TYR A 199 -35.41 -47.78 -32.18
C TYR A 199 -34.78 -46.40 -32.05
N ILE A 200 -33.45 -46.34 -31.88
CA ILE A 200 -32.69 -45.08 -31.77
C ILE A 200 -31.50 -45.15 -32.73
N PRO A 201 -31.66 -44.69 -33.99
CA PRO A 201 -30.57 -44.72 -34.96
C PRO A 201 -29.47 -43.72 -34.57
N TRP A 202 -28.22 -44.10 -34.83
CA TRP A 202 -27.09 -43.18 -34.68
C TRP A 202 -27.14 -42.10 -35.76
N GLU A 203 -26.66 -40.91 -35.41
CA GLU A 203 -26.57 -39.78 -36.33
C GLU A 203 -25.67 -40.10 -37.53
N THR A 204 -25.98 -39.51 -38.69
CA THR A 204 -25.34 -39.84 -39.98
C THR A 204 -23.84 -39.51 -40.07
N TYR A 205 -23.33 -38.69 -39.14
CA TYR A 205 -21.91 -38.35 -39.04
C TYR A 205 -21.10 -39.34 -38.18
N ILE A 206 -21.75 -40.35 -37.59
CA ILE A 206 -21.11 -41.35 -36.72
C ILE A 206 -20.76 -42.58 -37.56
N SER A 207 -19.56 -43.11 -37.38
CA SER A 207 -19.07 -44.25 -38.14
C SER A 207 -19.94 -45.51 -37.96
N THR A 208 -20.16 -46.25 -39.07
CA THR A 208 -21.03 -47.44 -39.07
C THR A 208 -20.44 -48.61 -38.26
N ASN A 209 -19.12 -48.61 -38.04
CA ASN A 209 -18.40 -49.63 -37.29
C ASN A 209 -18.76 -49.58 -35.79
N GLN A 210 -19.12 -50.72 -35.21
CA GLN A 210 -19.60 -50.83 -33.82
C GLN A 210 -18.62 -50.24 -32.80
N GLN A 211 -17.33 -50.54 -32.91
CA GLN A 211 -16.33 -50.07 -31.94
C GLN A 211 -15.98 -48.59 -32.14
N ILE A 212 -15.89 -48.14 -33.40
CA ILE A 212 -15.46 -46.76 -33.70
C ILE A 212 -16.58 -45.77 -33.38
N GLY A 213 -17.83 -46.08 -33.74
CA GLY A 213 -18.92 -45.16 -33.45
C GLY A 213 -19.34 -45.15 -31.98
N ALA A 214 -19.14 -46.25 -31.22
CA ALA A 214 -19.30 -46.23 -29.77
C ALA A 214 -18.27 -45.30 -29.09
N LEU A 215 -17.04 -45.24 -29.61
CA LEU A 215 -16.02 -44.30 -29.13
C LEU A 215 -16.35 -42.85 -29.48
N GLU A 216 -16.83 -42.59 -30.70
CA GLU A 216 -17.26 -41.25 -31.13
C GLU A 216 -18.43 -40.72 -30.28
N ILE A 217 -19.43 -41.56 -30.01
CA ILE A 217 -20.57 -41.23 -29.14
C ILE A 217 -20.10 -40.99 -27.70
N SER A 218 -19.27 -41.87 -27.16
CA SER A 218 -18.74 -41.75 -25.80
C SER A 218 -17.96 -40.44 -25.61
N LEU A 219 -17.18 -40.03 -26.62
CA LEU A 219 -16.43 -38.77 -26.61
C LEU A 219 -17.34 -37.53 -26.70
N LEU A 220 -18.38 -37.56 -27.53
CA LEU A 220 -19.39 -36.48 -27.56
C LEU A 220 -20.18 -36.40 -26.24
N ASN A 221 -20.48 -37.55 -25.65
CA ASN A 221 -21.15 -37.64 -24.35
C ASN A 221 -20.27 -37.11 -23.22
N PHE A 222 -18.93 -37.23 -23.29
CA PHE A 222 -18.02 -36.61 -22.32
C PHE A 222 -18.25 -35.10 -22.22
N LEU A 223 -18.30 -34.40 -23.35
CA LEU A 223 -18.55 -32.96 -23.39
C LEU A 223 -19.94 -32.62 -22.84
N SER A 224 -20.94 -33.46 -23.16
CA SER A 224 -22.30 -33.31 -22.65
C SER A 224 -22.38 -33.50 -21.13
N TYR A 225 -21.65 -34.47 -20.56
CA TYR A 225 -21.59 -34.69 -19.11
C TYR A 225 -20.91 -33.55 -18.37
N VAL A 226 -19.86 -32.94 -18.94
CA VAL A 226 -19.23 -31.74 -18.38
C VAL A 226 -20.24 -30.59 -18.29
N ILE A 227 -21.05 -30.38 -19.33
CA ILE A 227 -22.08 -29.33 -19.34
C ILE A 227 -23.16 -29.62 -18.30
N ILE A 228 -23.62 -30.88 -18.18
CA ILE A 228 -24.64 -31.26 -17.20
C ILE A 228 -24.11 -31.09 -15.76
N LEU A 229 -22.87 -31.50 -15.50
CA LEU A 229 -22.25 -31.48 -14.18
C LEU A 229 -21.59 -30.14 -13.83
N HIS A 230 -21.63 -29.11 -14.68
CA HIS A 230 -21.03 -27.81 -14.40
C HIS A 230 -21.56 -27.17 -13.09
N THR A 231 -22.79 -27.53 -12.70
CA THR A 231 -23.45 -27.09 -11.46
C THR A 231 -22.73 -27.54 -10.18
N VAL A 232 -21.87 -28.57 -10.28
CA VAL A 232 -21.01 -29.03 -9.17
C VAL A 232 -19.95 -28.00 -8.81
N VAL A 233 -19.52 -27.15 -9.76
CA VAL A 233 -18.62 -26.03 -9.49
C VAL A 233 -19.47 -24.84 -9.00
N PRO A 234 -19.39 -24.46 -7.73
CA PRO A 234 -20.25 -23.41 -7.18
C PRO A 234 -19.70 -22.04 -7.57
N ILE A 235 -20.09 -21.52 -8.73
CA ILE A 235 -19.70 -20.18 -9.21
C ILE A 235 -20.16 -19.10 -8.21
N SER A 236 -21.31 -19.33 -7.56
CA SER A 236 -21.88 -18.45 -6.54
C SER A 236 -21.07 -18.37 -5.24
N LEU A 237 -20.19 -19.34 -4.95
CA LEU A 237 -19.41 -19.36 -3.71
C LEU A 237 -18.52 -18.12 -3.60
N TYR A 238 -17.83 -17.75 -4.68
CA TYR A 238 -16.93 -16.60 -4.70
C TYR A 238 -17.69 -15.29 -4.47
N VAL A 239 -18.79 -15.10 -5.20
CA VAL A 239 -19.62 -13.89 -5.10
C VAL A 239 -20.23 -13.77 -3.70
N SER A 240 -20.72 -14.88 -3.15
CA SER A 240 -21.30 -14.90 -1.81
C SER A 240 -20.27 -14.51 -0.74
N LEU A 241 -19.03 -15.01 -0.86
CA LEU A 241 -17.96 -14.67 0.08
C LEU A 241 -17.55 -13.19 -0.01
N GLU A 242 -17.49 -12.62 -1.21
CA GLU A 242 -17.21 -11.18 -1.37
C GLU A 242 -18.32 -10.31 -0.76
N ILE A 243 -19.59 -10.69 -0.93
CA ILE A 243 -20.72 -9.99 -0.31
C ILE A 243 -20.65 -10.10 1.23
N ILE A 244 -20.36 -11.29 1.76
CA ILE A 244 -20.20 -11.50 3.21
C ILE A 244 -19.06 -10.62 3.76
N ARG A 245 -17.91 -10.59 3.09
CA ARG A 245 -16.76 -9.76 3.48
C ARG A 245 -17.09 -8.27 3.48
N LEU A 246 -17.84 -7.80 2.49
CA LEU A 246 -18.30 -6.41 2.41
C LEU A 246 -19.23 -6.06 3.57
N ILE A 247 -20.22 -6.92 3.86
CA ILE A 247 -21.16 -6.72 4.97
C ILE A 247 -20.40 -6.71 6.30
N GLN A 248 -19.50 -7.67 6.53
CA GLN A 248 -18.67 -7.71 7.74
C GLN A 248 -17.80 -6.46 7.90
N SER A 249 -17.23 -5.96 6.81
CA SER A 249 -16.47 -4.71 6.80
C SER A 249 -17.33 -3.53 7.27
N LYS A 250 -18.60 -3.48 6.83
CA LYS A 250 -19.53 -2.44 7.24
C LYS A 250 -20.02 -2.59 8.68
N TRP A 251 -20.14 -3.81 9.18
CA TRP A 251 -20.44 -4.03 10.60
C TRP A 251 -19.33 -3.50 11.52
N ILE A 252 -18.06 -3.61 11.11
CA ILE A 252 -16.95 -3.01 11.86
C ILE A 252 -17.05 -1.48 11.84
N ASP A 253 -17.35 -0.88 10.68
CA ASP A 253 -17.50 0.58 10.55
C ASP A 253 -18.66 1.15 11.38
N TRP A 254 -19.73 0.36 11.60
CA TRP A 254 -20.94 0.77 12.30
C TRP A 254 -20.96 0.43 13.80
N ASP A 255 -19.90 -0.17 14.34
CA ASP A 255 -19.87 -0.51 15.76
C ASP A 255 -19.63 0.73 16.63
N ASN A 256 -20.69 1.14 17.34
CA ASN A 256 -20.64 2.26 18.29
C ASN A 256 -19.64 2.04 19.43
N LYS A 257 -19.29 0.80 19.77
CA LYS A 257 -18.28 0.52 20.83
C LYS A 257 -16.85 0.82 20.37
N MET A 258 -16.61 0.86 19.07
CA MET A 258 -15.31 1.19 18.48
C MET A 258 -15.23 2.65 18.01
N TYR A 259 -16.06 3.51 18.60
CA TYR A 259 -16.06 4.95 18.36
C TYR A 259 -15.23 5.69 19.43
N TYR A 260 -14.32 6.56 18.98
CA TYR A 260 -13.47 7.37 19.84
C TYR A 260 -14.00 8.81 19.91
N GLU A 261 -14.66 9.13 21.02
CA GLU A 261 -15.35 10.41 21.26
C GLU A 261 -14.41 11.64 21.23
N PRO A 262 -13.21 11.65 21.83
CA PRO A 262 -12.40 12.86 21.92
C PRO A 262 -11.96 13.45 20.57
N ASN A 263 -11.72 12.60 19.56
CA ASN A 263 -11.36 13.04 18.20
C ASN A 263 -12.51 12.88 17.19
N ASN A 264 -13.70 12.42 17.63
CA ASN A 264 -14.83 12.09 16.77
C ASN A 264 -14.44 11.14 15.62
N VAL A 265 -13.71 10.06 15.93
CA VAL A 265 -13.22 9.09 14.94
C VAL A 265 -13.85 7.73 15.19
N GLN A 266 -14.53 7.18 14.17
CA GLN A 266 -15.03 5.81 14.18
C GLN A 266 -13.99 4.81 13.63
N ALA A 267 -14.13 3.53 13.99
CA ALA A 267 -13.38 2.47 13.32
C ALA A 267 -13.64 2.46 11.81
N GLN A 268 -12.60 2.24 11.02
CA GLN A 268 -12.68 2.20 9.56
C GLN A 268 -11.92 1.00 9.02
N ALA A 269 -12.66 0.03 8.48
CA ALA A 269 -12.10 -1.11 7.79
C ALA A 269 -11.63 -0.70 6.38
N ARG A 270 -10.34 -0.42 6.22
CA ARG A 270 -9.74 -0.01 4.93
C ARG A 270 -9.58 -1.15 3.92
N THR A 271 -9.69 -2.41 4.37
CA THR A 271 -9.57 -3.59 3.51
C THR A 271 -10.67 -4.57 3.85
N THR A 272 -11.54 -4.88 2.88
CA THR A 272 -12.69 -5.77 3.06
C THR A 272 -12.31 -7.25 3.19
N THR A 273 -11.19 -7.66 2.61
CA THR A 273 -10.79 -9.08 2.54
C THR A 273 -10.15 -9.61 3.83
N LEU A 274 -9.64 -8.74 4.70
CA LEU A 274 -8.85 -9.14 5.87
C LEU A 274 -9.67 -9.37 7.14
N ASN A 275 -10.97 -9.14 7.11
CA ASN A 275 -11.83 -9.20 8.29
C ASN A 275 -11.79 -10.58 8.99
N GLU A 276 -11.74 -11.65 8.20
CA GLU A 276 -11.66 -13.04 8.68
C GLU A 276 -10.33 -13.40 9.36
N GLU A 277 -9.23 -12.71 9.02
CA GLU A 277 -7.91 -12.96 9.61
C GLU A 277 -7.80 -12.37 11.03
N LEU A 278 -8.67 -11.41 11.40
CA LEU A 278 -8.70 -10.83 12.75
C LEU A 278 -8.95 -11.89 13.83
N GLY A 279 -9.71 -12.95 13.51
CA GLY A 279 -9.93 -14.08 14.42
C GLY A 279 -8.78 -15.09 14.48
N GLN A 280 -7.75 -14.93 13.65
CA GLN A 280 -6.62 -15.87 13.52
C GLN A 280 -5.30 -15.28 14.03
N ILE A 281 -5.32 -14.08 14.60
CA ILE A 281 -4.12 -13.43 15.12
C ILE A 281 -3.61 -14.20 16.36
N GLN A 282 -2.31 -14.51 16.39
CA GLN A 282 -1.65 -15.16 17.53
C GLN A 282 -0.70 -14.22 18.25
N TYR A 283 -0.12 -13.27 17.52
CA TYR A 283 0.87 -12.32 18.02
C TYR A 283 0.39 -10.91 17.69
N VAL A 284 0.37 -10.06 18.71
CA VAL A 284 0.11 -8.62 18.58
C VAL A 284 1.41 -7.91 18.88
N PHE A 285 2.01 -7.31 17.86
CA PHE A 285 3.14 -6.41 18.03
C PHE A 285 2.57 -5.01 18.25
N SER A 286 2.79 -4.46 19.44
CA SER A 286 2.30 -3.14 19.82
C SER A 286 3.48 -2.19 19.96
N ASP A 287 3.33 -1.00 19.39
CA ASP A 287 4.27 0.09 19.62
C ASP A 287 4.04 0.69 21.02
N LYS A 288 5.10 1.17 21.66
CA LYS A 288 4.98 1.80 22.98
C LYS A 288 4.41 3.20 22.84
N THR A 289 5.03 4.02 22.00
CA THR A 289 4.74 5.45 21.91
C THR A 289 3.55 5.69 20.98
N GLY A 290 2.57 6.49 21.42
CA GLY A 290 1.37 6.80 20.64
C GLY A 290 0.35 5.67 20.54
N THR A 291 0.66 4.46 21.03
CA THR A 291 -0.31 3.35 21.13
C THR A 291 -0.57 2.94 22.58
N LEU A 292 0.48 2.56 23.34
CA LEU A 292 0.31 2.18 24.75
C LEU A 292 0.32 3.39 25.69
N THR A 293 1.09 4.43 25.35
CA THR A 293 1.19 5.68 26.12
C THR A 293 0.64 6.84 25.31
N GLN A 294 -0.18 7.67 25.96
CA GLN A 294 -0.68 8.96 25.43
C GLN A 294 0.37 10.05 25.55
#